data_AF-A0A0P1ENS1-F1
#
_entry.id   AF-A0A0P1ENS1-F1
#
_cell.length_a   1.000
_cell.length_b   1.000
_cell.length_c   1.000
_cell.angle_alpha   90.00
_cell.angle_beta   90.00
_cell.angle_gamma   90.00
#
_symmetry.space_group_name_H-M   'P 1'
#
loop_
_entity.id
_entity.type
_entity.pdbx_description
1 polymer ?
#
loop_
_entity_poly.entity_id
_entity_poly.type
_entity_poly.pdbx_seq_one_letter_code
_entity_poly.pdbx_strand_id
1 'polypeptide(L)'
;MMAIYGPLQLILNIAFFFMLAHIIMSWLINFQVLNLHQPIVAQIWTGLNRLLEPIYEPVRRVLPDTRPLDLAPLVVFIIIISLRDYILPSILLG
;
A
#
# COMPACT_ATOMS: atom_id res chain seq x y z
N MET A 1 23.90 -13.96 -0.98
CA MET A 1 23.35 -12.71 -0.40
C MET A 1 22.00 -12.91 0.31
N MET A 2 21.64 -14.14 0.70
CA MET A 2 20.33 -14.45 1.31
C MET A 2 20.06 -13.72 2.63
N ALA A 3 21.11 -13.43 3.41
CA ALA A 3 20.99 -12.72 4.68
C ALA A 3 20.46 -11.28 4.53
N ILE A 4 20.66 -10.64 3.36
CA ILE A 4 20.15 -9.29 3.06
C ILE A 4 18.81 -9.39 2.32
N TYR A 5 18.71 -10.32 1.37
CA TYR A 5 17.49 -10.53 0.59
C TYR A 5 16.28 -10.87 1.47
N GLY A 6 16.43 -11.80 2.42
CA GLY A 6 15.34 -12.26 3.26
C GLY A 6 14.63 -11.15 4.06
N PRO A 7 15.36 -10.35 4.86
CA PRO A 7 14.76 -9.25 5.61
C PRO A 7 14.09 -8.19 4.73
N LEU A 8 14.70 -7.82 3.60
CA LEU A 8 14.11 -6.84 2.67
C LEU A 8 12.83 -7.39 2.03
N GLN A 9 12.84 -8.65 1.61
CA GLN A 9 11.66 -9.32 1.07
C GLN A 9 10.54 -9.39 2.11
N LEU A 10 10.86 -9.65 3.37
CA LEU A 10 9.89 -9.65 4.46
C LEU A 10 9.23 -8.27 4.63
N ILE A 11 10.02 -7.19 4.64
CA ILE A 11 9.50 -5.82 4.77
C ILE A 11 8.57 -5.48 3.59
N LEU A 12 8.98 -5.80 2.36
CA LEU A 12 8.16 -5.57 1.16
C LEU A 12 6.88 -6.40 1.18
N ASN A 13 6.92 -7.64 1.68
CA ASN A 13 5.73 -8.48 1.84
C ASN A 13 4.75 -7.89 2.86
N ILE A 14 5.25 -7.37 3.98
CA ILE A 14 4.42 -6.71 5.00
C ILE A 14 3.79 -5.44 4.41
N ALA A 15 4.59 -4.60 3.75
CA ALA A 15 4.09 -3.41 3.08
C ALA A 15 3.02 -3.75 2.04
N PHE A 16 3.27 -4.75 1.19
CA PHE A 16 2.31 -5.26 0.21
C PHE A 16 0.99 -5.69 0.86
N PHE A 17 1.04 -6.40 1.99
CA PHE A 17 -0.16 -6.83 2.69
C PHE A 17 -1.00 -5.65 3.21
N PHE A 18 -0.37 -4.67 3.87
CA PHE A 18 -1.09 -3.48 4.37
C PHE A 18 -1.68 -2.64 3.23
N MET A 19 -0.94 -2.50 2.14
CA MET A 19 -1.41 -1.86 0.91
C MET A 19 -2.62 -2.56 0.32
N LEU A 20 -2.56 -3.89 0.19
CA LEU A 20 -3.66 -4.69 -0.32
C LEU A 20 -4.89 -4.54 0.57
N ALA A 21 -4.71 -4.60 1.90
CA ALA A 21 -5.79 -4.37 2.86
C ALA A 21 -6.41 -2.98 2.71
N HIS A 22 -5.61 -1.93 2.52
CA HIS A 22 -6.08 -0.57 2.28
C HIS A 22 -6.88 -0.44 0.99
N ILE A 23 -6.39 -1.00 -0.12
CA ILE A 23 -7.09 -0.98 -1.42
C ILE A 23 -8.44 -1.71 -1.32
N ILE A 24 -8.45 -2.90 -0.70
CA ILE A 24 -9.68 -3.68 -0.49
C ILE A 24 -10.65 -2.88 0.38
N MET A 25 -10.21 -2.36 1.52
CA MET A 25 -11.04 -1.52 2.40
C MET A 25 -11.60 -0.29 1.66
N SER A 26 -10.79 0.37 0.85
CA SER A 26 -11.20 1.51 0.03
C SER A 26 -12.34 1.15 -0.91
N TRP A 27 -12.25 0.02 -1.62
CA TRP A 27 -13.33 -0.46 -2.48
C TRP A 27 -14.57 -0.87 -1.68
N LEU A 28 -14.40 -1.60 -0.59
CA LEU A 28 -15.53 -2.01 0.26
C LEU A 28 -16.29 -0.81 0.82
N ILE A 29 -15.59 0.26 1.23
CA ILE A 29 -16.22 1.50 1.70
C ILE A 29 -16.90 2.22 0.53
N ASN A 30 -16.21 2.35 -0.62
CA ASN A 30 -16.75 3.07 -1.78
C ASN A 30 -18.04 2.41 -2.31
N PHE A 31 -18.04 1.08 -2.42
CA PHE A 31 -19.20 0.28 -2.82
C PHE A 31 -20.25 0.11 -1.71
N GLN A 32 -20.14 0.84 -0.60
CA GLN A 32 -21.09 0.81 0.52
C GLN A 32 -21.25 -0.57 1.17
N VAL A 33 -20.26 -1.46 1.02
CA VAL A 33 -20.22 -2.77 1.68
C VAL A 33 -19.81 -2.62 3.14
N LEU A 34 -18.87 -1.73 3.43
CA LEU A 34 -18.44 -1.38 4.79
C LEU A 34 -18.86 0.04 5.14
N ASN A 35 -19.38 0.21 6.36
CA ASN A 35 -19.88 1.49 6.83
C ASN A 35 -18.93 2.11 7.87
N LEU A 36 -18.40 3.30 7.57
CA LEU A 36 -17.52 4.05 8.46
C LEU A 36 -18.20 4.58 9.73
N HIS A 37 -19.54 4.52 9.84
CA HIS A 37 -20.23 4.83 11.09
C HIS A 37 -20.01 3.74 12.16
N GLN A 38 -19.58 2.55 11.77
CA GLN A 38 -19.24 1.49 12.70
C GLN A 38 -17.85 1.74 13.30
N PRO A 39 -17.70 1.85 14.65
CA PRO A 39 -16.44 2.24 15.28
C PRO A 39 -15.25 1.36 14.89
N ILE A 40 -15.45 0.05 14.75
CA ILE A 40 -14.40 -0.91 14.38
C ILE A 40 -13.89 -0.64 12.95
N VAL A 41 -14.80 -0.44 12.00
CA VAL A 41 -14.46 -0.16 10.59
C VAL A 41 -13.71 1.17 10.49
N ALA A 42 -14.20 2.21 11.18
CA ALA A 42 -13.56 3.52 11.23
C ALA A 42 -12.15 3.45 11.83
N GLN A 43 -11.97 2.70 12.91
CA GLN A 43 -10.67 2.52 13.56
C GLN A 43 -9.67 1.81 12.66
N ILE A 44 -10.08 0.72 11.99
CA ILE A 44 -9.22 0.00 11.04
C ILE A 44 -8.87 0.92 9.86
N TRP A 45 -9.87 1.60 9.28
CA TRP A 45 -9.66 2.52 8.16
C TRP A 45 -8.71 3.66 8.53
N THR A 46 -8.91 4.28 9.69
CA THR A 46 -8.04 5.37 10.17
C THR A 46 -6.64 4.87 10.49
N GLY A 47 -6.52 3.68 11.08
CA GLY A 47 -5.24 3.04 11.37
C GLY A 47 -4.45 2.75 10.09
N LEU A 48 -5.09 2.12 9.10
CA LEU A 48 -4.49 1.85 7.79
C LEU A 48 -4.04 3.13 7.10
N ASN A 49 -4.90 4.16 7.05
CA ASN A 49 -4.52 5.43 6.44
C ASN A 49 -3.32 6.05 7.14
N ARG A 50 -3.33 6.16 8.47
CA ARG A 50 -2.21 6.74 9.22
C ARG A 50 -0.89 5.99 9.03
N LEU A 51 -0.95 4.67 8.90
CA LEU A 51 0.24 3.85 8.65
C LEU A 51 0.80 4.07 7.24
N LEU A 52 -0.06 4.28 6.24
CA LEU A 52 0.33 4.38 4.84
C LEU A 52 0.53 5.83 4.36
N GLU A 53 -0.02 6.82 5.08
CA GLU A 53 0.09 8.26 4.78
C GLU A 53 1.53 8.72 4.52
N PRO A 54 2.54 8.33 5.34
CA PRO A 54 3.92 8.76 5.10
C PRO A 54 4.49 8.28 3.76
N ILE A 55 3.94 7.19 3.21
CA ILE A 55 4.33 6.61 1.91
C ILE A 55 3.49 7.23 0.79
N TYR A 56 2.19 7.46 1.03
CA TYR A 56 1.26 7.99 0.04
C TYR A 56 1.45 9.48 -0.22
N GLU A 57 1.68 10.26 0.81
CA GLU A 57 1.77 11.71 0.73
C GLU A 57 2.88 12.21 -0.22
N PRO A 58 4.12 11.66 -0.19
CA PRO A 58 5.12 12.00 -1.20
C PRO A 58 4.70 11.66 -2.62
N VAL A 59 4.01 10.53 -2.81
CA VAL A 59 3.55 10.11 -4.15
C VAL A 59 2.42 11.01 -4.65
N ARG A 60 1.47 11.38 -3.79
CA ARG A 60 0.40 12.33 -4.12
C ARG A 60 0.93 13.68 -4.60
N ARG A 61 2.04 14.16 -4.03
CA ARG A 61 2.69 15.43 -4.44
C ARG A 61 3.30 15.39 -5.84
N VAL A 62 3.67 14.20 -6.31
CA VAL A 62 4.23 13.99 -7.65
C VAL A 62 3.14 13.74 -8.68
N LEU A 63 2.04 13.14 -8.25
CA LEU A 63 0.89 12.89 -9.13
C LEU A 63 0.16 14.20 -9.46
N PRO A 64 -0.36 14.34 -10.69
CA PRO A 64 -1.30 15.42 -11.00
C PRO A 64 -2.56 15.29 -10.14
N ASP A 65 -3.32 16.37 -9.95
CA ASP A 65 -4.54 16.34 -9.13
C ASP A 65 -5.54 15.28 -9.66
N THR A 66 -5.61 14.12 -8.98
CA THR A 66 -6.39 12.97 -9.44
C THR A 66 -7.84 12.96 -8.93
N ARG A 67 -8.34 14.10 -8.42
CA ARG A 67 -9.71 14.21 -7.89
C ARG A 67 -10.72 13.71 -8.94
N PRO A 68 -11.71 12.87 -8.56
CA PRO A 68 -12.12 12.47 -7.21
C PRO A 68 -11.46 11.19 -6.63
N LEU A 69 -10.58 10.51 -7.39
CA LEU A 69 -10.02 9.22 -6.99
C LEU A 69 -8.55 9.36 -6.60
N ASP A 70 -8.19 8.99 -5.37
CA ASP A 70 -6.79 8.94 -4.97
C ASP A 70 -6.08 7.77 -5.68
N LEU A 71 -5.20 8.10 -6.65
CA LEU A 71 -4.42 7.10 -7.38
C LEU A 71 -3.09 6.76 -6.69
N ALA A 72 -2.70 7.48 -5.64
CA ALA A 72 -1.43 7.22 -4.95
C ALA A 72 -1.31 5.80 -4.40
N PRO A 73 -2.36 5.19 -3.80
CA PRO A 73 -2.30 3.79 -3.37
C PRO A 73 -1.97 2.82 -4.50
N LEU A 74 -2.54 3.01 -5.70
CA LEU A 74 -2.26 2.17 -6.86
C LEU A 74 -0.82 2.31 -7.33
N VAL A 75 -0.32 3.55 -7.41
CA VAL A 75 1.05 3.83 -7.85
C VAL A 75 2.07 3.22 -6.89
N VAL A 76 1.86 3.39 -5.58
CA VAL A 76 2.72 2.79 -4.55
C VAL A 76 2.65 1.27 -4.59
N PHE A 77 1.47 0.69 -4.86
CA PHE A 77 1.29 -0.75 -4.98
C PHE A 77 2.11 -1.33 -6.13
N ILE A 78 2.09 -0.67 -7.29
CA ILE A 78 2.92 -1.05 -8.45
C ILE A 78 4.40 -0.97 -8.09
N ILE A 79 4.85 0.12 -7.45
CA ILE A 79 6.25 0.27 -7.04
C ILE A 79 6.68 -0.88 -6.11
N ILE A 80 5.85 -1.23 -5.12
CA ILE A 80 6.16 -2.33 -4.20
C ILE A 80 6.26 -3.66 -4.95
N ILE A 81 5.34 -3.98 -5.86
CA ILE A 81 5.39 -5.21 -6.67
C ILE A 81 6.66 -5.24 -7.53
N SER A 82 6.97 -4.13 -8.21
CA SER A 82 8.19 -4.01 -9.02
C SER A 82 9.44 -4.25 -8.18
N LEU A 83 9.51 -3.66 -6.98
CA LEU A 83 10.63 -3.85 -6.07
C LEU A 83 10.74 -5.30 -5.58
N ARG A 84 9.63 -5.89 -5.16
CA ARG A 84 9.56 -7.19 -4.50
C ARG A 84 9.77 -8.37 -5.44
N ASP A 85 9.15 -8.34 -6.61
CA ASP A 85 9.05 -9.52 -7.48
C ASP A 85 10.02 -9.46 -8.67
N TYR A 86 10.55 -8.27 -9.01
CA TYR A 86 11.44 -8.09 -10.17
C TYR A 86 12.81 -7.53 -9.76
N ILE A 87 12.86 -6.36 -9.11
CA ILE A 87 14.11 -5.63 -8.87
C ILE A 87 14.95 -6.30 -7.77
N LEU A 88 14.39 -6.60 -6.60
CA LEU A 88 15.15 -7.18 -5.50
C LEU A 88 15.69 -8.58 -5.83
N PRO A 89 14.89 -9.50 -6.42
CA PRO A 89 15.40 -10.80 -6.84
C PRO A 89 16.49 -10.69 -7.91
N SER A 90 16.32 -9.83 -8.92
CA SER A 90 17.32 -9.69 -10.00
C SER A 90 18.65 -9.13 -9.52
N ILE A 91 18.67 -8.24 -8.54
CA ILE A 91 19.91 -7.65 -8.02
C ILE A 91 20.63 -8.57 -7.03
N LEU A 92 19.89 -9.30 -6.19
CA LEU A 92 20.47 -10.04 -5.06
C LEU A 92 20.61 -11.55 -5.28
N LEU A 93 19.87 -12.12 -6.24
CA LEU A 93 19.88 -13.54 -6.58
C LEU A 93 20.35 -13.81 -8.02
N GLY A 94 20.50 -12.76 -8.83
CA GLY A 94 21.06 -12.81 -10.18
C GLY A 94 22.58 -12.89 -10.23
#